data_AF-T1C883-F1
#
_entry.id   AF-T1C883-F1
#
_cell.length_a   1.000
_cell.length_b   1.000
_cell.length_c   1.000
_cell.angle_alpha   90.00
_cell.angle_beta   90.00
_cell.angle_gamma   90.00
#
_symmetry.space_group_name_H-M   'P 1'
#
loop_
_entity.id
_entity.type
_entity.pdbx_description
1 polymer ?
#
loop_
_entity_poly.entity_id
_entity_poly.type
_entity_poly.pdbx_seq_one_letter_code
_entity_poly.pdbx_strand_id
1 'polypeptide(L)'
;TLGFLFGALHEHFVGHDRGALGKIGGILFAWGIATLGLALIRHQINFSTNPILYVYVGLLIGGIALLLVAEGPMGLMGLMEIVSHVLSYTRLIGILLASVILAVIFNVIAGGFFGRGTPLWILLGLGLLLVGQTFNTILGVFEPGIQGARLIFVEHFSKYYHGNGRGFTPLRSNRQYTEPSTDPPLSSDPATP
;
A
#
# COMPACT_ATOMS: atom_id res chain seq x y z
N THR A 1 -0.69 -8.45 4.14
CA THR A 1 -1.71 -8.95 5.09
C THR A 1 -3.10 -8.45 4.73
N LEU A 2 -3.34 -7.14 4.56
CA LEU A 2 -4.66 -6.58 4.20
C LEU A 2 -5.26 -7.11 2.87
N GLY A 3 -4.48 -7.27 1.80
CA GLY A 3 -4.97 -7.82 0.53
C GLY A 3 -5.47 -9.27 0.65
N PHE A 4 -4.72 -10.12 1.35
CA PHE A 4 -5.12 -11.49 1.68
C PHE A 4 -6.33 -11.53 2.64
N LEU A 5 -6.40 -10.59 3.60
CA LEU A 5 -7.51 -10.46 4.54
C LEU A 5 -8.81 -10.09 3.82
N PHE A 6 -8.77 -9.11 2.91
CA PHE A 6 -9.92 -8.74 2.08
C PHE A 6 -10.31 -9.83 1.09
N GLY A 7 -9.33 -10.56 0.54
CA GLY A 7 -9.58 -11.74 -0.28
C GLY A 7 -10.27 -12.87 0.48
N ALA A 8 -9.90 -13.10 1.76
CA ALA A 8 -10.51 -14.12 2.61
C ALA A 8 -11.91 -13.70 3.11
N LEU A 9 -12.08 -12.41 3.43
CA LEU A 9 -13.38 -11.86 3.84
C LEU A 9 -14.41 -11.89 2.71
N HIS A 10 -14.01 -11.54 1.48
CA HIS A 10 -14.91 -11.61 0.34
C HIS A 10 -15.35 -13.06 0.03
N GLU A 11 -14.42 -14.02 0.15
CA GLU A 11 -14.71 -15.44 -0.05
C GLU A 11 -15.66 -16.00 1.04
N HIS A 12 -15.48 -15.57 2.28
CA HIS A 12 -16.32 -15.97 3.40
C HIS A 12 -17.77 -15.49 3.23
N PHE A 13 -17.96 -14.34 2.59
CA PHE A 13 -19.29 -13.80 2.28
C PHE A 13 -19.97 -14.48 1.07
N VAL A 14 -19.23 -15.21 0.23
CA VAL A 14 -19.76 -15.90 -0.98
C VAL A 14 -20.00 -17.42 -0.74
N GLY A 15 -19.61 -17.95 0.43
CA GLY A 15 -20.05 -19.28 0.89
C GLY A 15 -19.29 -20.49 0.32
N HIS A 16 -18.04 -20.32 -0.14
CA HIS A 16 -17.16 -21.43 -0.53
C HIS A 16 -16.01 -21.63 0.49
N ASP A 17 -16.21 -22.58 1.41
CA ASP A 17 -15.35 -22.81 2.59
C ASP A 17 -13.89 -23.19 2.28
N ARG A 18 -13.62 -23.67 1.06
CA ARG A 18 -12.29 -24.17 0.66
C ARG A 18 -11.34 -23.06 0.19
N GLY A 19 -11.85 -21.99 -0.42
CA GLY A 19 -11.04 -20.85 -0.85
C GLY A 19 -10.60 -19.95 0.32
N ALA A 20 -11.44 -19.84 1.36
CA ALA A 20 -11.12 -19.08 2.56
C ALA A 20 -9.95 -19.70 3.35
N LEU A 21 -9.88 -21.03 3.40
CA LEU A 21 -8.81 -21.78 4.09
C LEU A 21 -7.43 -21.59 3.44
N GLY A 22 -7.36 -21.51 2.10
CA GLY A 22 -6.11 -21.22 1.38
C GLY A 22 -5.59 -19.82 1.67
N LYS A 23 -6.49 -18.84 1.68
CA LYS A 23 -6.13 -17.45 2.01
C LYS A 23 -5.72 -17.25 3.47
N ILE A 24 -6.32 -17.97 4.42
CA ILE A 24 -5.86 -18.00 5.81
C ILE A 24 -4.46 -18.64 5.91
N GLY A 25 -4.18 -19.67 5.12
CA GLY A 25 -2.86 -20.31 5.01
C GLY A 25 -1.78 -19.36 4.51
N GLY A 26 -2.09 -18.52 3.53
CA GLY A 26 -1.18 -17.48 3.04
C GLY A 26 -0.83 -16.41 4.08
N ILE A 27 -1.79 -16.03 4.93
CA ILE A 27 -1.54 -15.11 6.05
C ILE A 27 -0.61 -15.77 7.07
N LEU A 28 -0.88 -17.03 7.41
CA LEU A 28 -0.07 -17.81 8.35
C LEU A 28 1.37 -17.95 7.83
N PHE A 29 1.53 -18.31 6.55
CA PHE A 29 2.83 -18.45 5.91
C PHE A 29 3.62 -17.13 5.90
N ALA A 30 2.98 -16.00 5.58
CA ALA A 30 3.61 -14.69 5.60
C ALA A 30 4.11 -14.30 7.01
N TRP A 31 3.33 -14.61 8.04
CA TRP A 31 3.75 -14.42 9.45
C TRP A 31 4.88 -15.38 9.85
N GLY A 32 4.85 -16.62 9.37
CA GLY A 32 5.93 -17.61 9.56
C GLY A 32 7.26 -17.12 9.00
N ILE A 33 7.29 -16.63 7.74
CA ILE A 33 8.50 -16.04 7.15
C ILE A 33 8.98 -14.81 7.93
N ALA A 34 8.08 -13.89 8.28
CA ALA A 34 8.45 -12.65 8.96
C ALA A 34 9.09 -12.91 10.34
N THR A 35 8.48 -13.80 11.13
CA THR A 35 8.97 -14.16 12.47
C THR A 35 10.28 -14.96 12.42
N LEU A 36 10.43 -15.87 11.46
CA LEU A 36 11.67 -16.63 11.27
C LEU A 36 12.82 -15.75 10.77
N GLY A 37 12.53 -14.82 9.84
CA GLY A 37 13.50 -13.79 9.41
C GLY A 37 13.96 -12.91 10.58
N LEU A 38 13.05 -12.51 11.46
CA LEU A 38 13.39 -11.75 12.67
C LEU A 38 14.23 -12.58 13.66
N ALA A 39 13.90 -13.86 13.84
CA ALA A 39 14.64 -14.77 14.71
C ALA A 39 16.09 -15.00 14.23
N LEU A 40 16.32 -15.03 12.90
CA LEU A 40 17.64 -15.09 12.30
C LEU A 40 18.47 -13.85 12.59
N ILE A 41 17.90 -12.65 12.40
CA ILE A 41 18.60 -11.38 12.64
C ILE A 41 18.95 -11.21 14.13
N ARG A 42 18.07 -11.67 15.04
CA ARG A 42 18.32 -11.62 16.49
C ARG A 42 19.35 -12.64 16.98
N HIS A 43 19.90 -13.48 16.09
CA HIS A 43 20.85 -14.55 16.42
C HIS A 43 20.36 -15.45 17.58
N GLN A 44 19.04 -15.69 17.66
CA GLN A 44 18.40 -16.48 18.72
C GLN A 44 18.03 -17.90 18.26
N ILE A 45 18.75 -18.45 17.29
CA ILE A 45 18.53 -19.76 16.64
C ILE A 45 18.91 -20.98 17.50
N ASN A 46 18.92 -20.81 18.83
CA ASN A 46 19.17 -21.92 19.74
C ASN A 46 17.90 -22.78 19.89
N PHE A 47 17.84 -23.88 19.16
CA PHE A 47 16.75 -24.86 19.19
C PHE A 47 16.50 -25.47 20.58
N SER A 48 17.53 -25.48 21.45
CA SER A 48 17.45 -26.07 22.78
C SER A 48 16.88 -25.13 23.85
N THR A 49 17.06 -23.81 23.70
CA THR A 49 16.73 -22.83 24.75
C THR A 49 15.41 -22.10 24.53
N ASN A 50 14.92 -22.05 23.28
CA ASN A 50 13.75 -21.26 22.92
C ASN A 50 12.63 -22.16 22.36
N PRO A 51 11.67 -22.62 23.19
CA PRO A 51 10.54 -23.44 22.73
C PRO A 51 9.65 -22.72 21.70
N ILE A 52 9.78 -21.40 21.62
CA ILE A 52 9.07 -20.53 20.66
C ILE A 52 9.53 -20.73 19.20
N LEU A 53 10.75 -21.24 18.96
CA LEU A 53 11.25 -21.52 17.60
C LEU A 53 10.44 -22.62 16.90
N TYR A 54 10.01 -23.64 17.63
CA TYR A 54 9.16 -24.70 17.10
C TYR A 54 7.81 -24.15 16.64
N VAL A 55 7.29 -23.12 17.30
CA VAL A 55 6.07 -22.42 16.89
C VAL A 55 6.31 -21.69 15.57
N TYR A 56 7.43 -20.98 15.39
CA TYR A 56 7.72 -20.27 14.12
C TYR A 56 7.88 -21.23 12.95
N VAL A 57 8.62 -22.33 13.14
CA VAL A 57 8.82 -23.35 12.11
C VAL A 57 7.50 -24.08 11.81
N GLY A 58 6.73 -24.43 12.83
CA GLY A 58 5.42 -25.06 12.69
C GLY A 58 4.41 -24.16 11.98
N LEU A 59 4.46 -22.85 12.21
CA LEU A 59 3.60 -21.86 11.59
C LEU A 59 3.97 -21.64 10.11
N LEU A 60 5.26 -21.73 9.76
CA LEU A 60 5.73 -21.69 8.37
C LEU A 60 5.33 -22.95 7.60
N ILE A 61 5.64 -24.13 8.13
CA ILE A 61 5.32 -25.41 7.47
C ILE A 61 3.81 -25.62 7.42
N GLY A 62 3.10 -25.29 8.50
CA GLY A 62 1.64 -25.31 8.55
C GLY A 62 1.01 -24.36 7.54
N GLY A 63 1.57 -23.16 7.36
CA GLY A 63 1.12 -22.20 6.34
C GLY A 63 1.27 -22.72 4.91
N ILE A 64 2.42 -23.33 4.56
CA ILE A 64 2.64 -23.95 3.25
C ILE A 64 1.70 -25.15 3.04
N ALA A 65 1.56 -26.01 4.05
CA ALA A 65 0.71 -27.19 3.97
C ALA A 65 -0.76 -26.79 3.77
N LEU A 66 -1.24 -25.79 4.51
CA LEU A 66 -2.60 -25.28 4.38
C LEU A 66 -2.85 -24.66 3.00
N LEU A 67 -1.88 -23.92 2.46
CA LEU A 67 -1.95 -23.36 1.10
C LEU A 67 -2.09 -24.46 0.03
N LEU A 68 -1.26 -25.50 0.11
CA LEU A 68 -1.26 -26.59 -0.87
C LEU A 68 -2.49 -27.49 -0.75
N VAL A 69 -2.96 -27.75 0.47
CA VAL A 69 -4.13 -28.62 0.72
C VAL A 69 -5.44 -27.91 0.39
N ALA A 70 -5.55 -26.61 0.63
CA ALA A 70 -6.79 -25.86 0.42
C ALA A 70 -6.98 -25.39 -1.03
N GLU A 71 -5.93 -24.93 -1.71
CA GLU A 71 -6.02 -24.32 -3.05
C GLU A 71 -5.31 -25.14 -4.15
N GLY A 72 -4.58 -26.20 -3.82
CA GLY A 72 -3.89 -27.04 -4.80
C GLY A 72 -2.94 -26.22 -5.71
N PRO A 73 -2.95 -26.40 -7.05
CA PRO A 73 -2.10 -25.63 -7.97
C PRO A 73 -2.44 -24.12 -7.98
N MET A 74 -3.62 -23.73 -7.49
CA MET A 74 -4.01 -22.33 -7.32
C MET A 74 -3.24 -21.66 -6.16
N GLY A 75 -2.77 -22.42 -5.18
CA GLY A 75 -1.97 -21.92 -4.06
C GLY A 75 -0.59 -21.37 -4.47
N LEU A 76 -0.09 -21.78 -5.64
CA LEU A 76 1.13 -21.21 -6.23
C LEU A 76 0.96 -19.72 -6.57
N MET A 77 -0.26 -19.31 -6.96
CA MET A 77 -0.57 -17.90 -7.20
C MET A 77 -0.54 -17.09 -5.91
N GLY A 78 -0.98 -17.67 -4.78
CA GLY A 78 -0.87 -17.04 -3.46
C GLY A 78 0.58 -16.76 -3.04
N LEU A 79 1.50 -17.66 -3.36
CA LEU A 79 2.94 -17.45 -3.12
C LEU A 79 3.53 -16.34 -4.00
N MET A 80 3.19 -16.31 -5.29
CA MET A 80 3.61 -15.24 -6.21
C MET A 80 3.06 -13.88 -5.79
N GLU A 81 1.85 -13.85 -5.24
CA GLU A 81 1.25 -12.65 -4.68
C GLU A 81 2.04 -12.13 -3.48
N ILE A 82 2.46 -12.99 -2.54
CA ILE A 82 3.30 -12.57 -1.39
C ILE A 82 4.63 -11.98 -1.88
N VAL A 83 5.28 -12.63 -2.85
CA VAL A 83 6.53 -12.13 -3.45
C VAL A 83 6.31 -10.76 -4.11
N SER A 84 5.22 -10.61 -4.86
CA SER A 84 4.85 -9.33 -5.49
C SER A 84 4.69 -8.22 -4.45
N HIS A 85 3.99 -8.47 -3.34
CA HIS A 85 3.86 -7.49 -2.26
C HIS A 85 5.23 -7.12 -1.70
N VAL A 86 6.07 -8.09 -1.34
CA VAL A 86 7.40 -7.81 -0.76
C VAL A 86 8.26 -6.98 -1.72
N LEU A 87 8.30 -7.32 -3.02
CA LEU A 87 9.05 -6.56 -4.03
C LEU A 87 8.51 -5.13 -4.19
N SER A 88 7.18 -4.97 -4.15
CA SER A 88 6.48 -3.68 -4.20
C SER A 88 6.93 -2.77 -3.04
N TYR A 89 6.91 -3.28 -1.81
CA TYR A 89 7.32 -2.55 -0.60
C TYR A 89 8.84 -2.38 -0.45
N THR A 90 9.65 -3.28 -1.02
CA THR A 90 11.13 -3.19 -0.96
C THR A 90 11.64 -1.91 -1.63
N ARG A 91 11.01 -1.46 -2.72
CA ARG A 91 11.36 -0.20 -3.37
C ARG A 91 11.16 1.00 -2.44
N LEU A 92 10.02 1.05 -1.74
CA LEU A 92 9.72 2.12 -0.79
C LEU A 92 10.76 2.16 0.34
N ILE A 93 11.11 1.00 0.88
CA ILE A 93 12.16 0.89 1.91
C ILE A 93 13.51 1.38 1.36
N GLY A 94 13.85 1.05 0.11
CA GLY A 94 15.07 1.52 -0.54
C GLY A 94 15.15 3.05 -0.67
N ILE A 95 14.06 3.71 -1.07
CA ILE A 95 13.98 5.18 -1.15
C ILE A 95 14.18 5.80 0.24
N LEU A 96 13.50 5.26 1.26
CA LEU A 96 13.61 5.75 2.63
C LEU A 96 15.05 5.61 3.16
N LEU A 97 15.68 4.44 2.93
CA LEU A 97 17.08 4.21 3.28
C LEU A 97 18.03 5.16 2.57
N ALA A 98 17.83 5.42 1.27
CA ALA A 98 18.65 6.35 0.50
C ALA A 98 18.60 7.77 1.08
N SER A 99 17.41 8.27 1.46
CA SER A 99 17.26 9.58 2.09
C SER A 99 17.95 9.67 3.46
N VAL A 100 17.87 8.61 4.28
CA VAL A 100 18.57 8.57 5.58
C VAL A 100 20.08 8.58 5.38
N ILE A 101 20.60 7.79 4.43
CA ILE A 101 22.04 7.74 4.13
C ILE A 101 22.53 9.12 3.64
N LEU A 102 21.77 9.81 2.78
CA LEU A 102 22.13 11.13 2.30
C LEU A 102 22.17 12.17 3.43
N ALA A 103 21.21 12.14 4.37
CA ALA A 103 21.25 12.98 5.57
C ALA A 103 22.51 12.73 6.41
N VAL A 104 22.89 11.46 6.59
CA VAL A 104 24.11 11.09 7.32
C VAL A 104 25.36 11.62 6.61
N ILE A 105 25.43 11.52 5.28
CA ILE A 105 26.56 12.04 4.49
C ILE A 105 26.70 13.56 4.66
N PHE A 106 25.60 14.32 4.57
CA PHE A 106 25.65 15.76 4.83
C PHE A 106 26.11 16.09 6.24
N ASN A 107 25.64 15.34 7.24
CA ASN A 107 26.05 15.52 8.63
C ASN A 107 27.55 15.22 8.85
N VAL A 108 28.08 14.16 8.24
CA VAL A 108 29.51 13.81 8.33
C VAL A 108 30.39 14.88 7.68
N ILE A 109 30.00 15.36 6.49
CA ILE A 109 30.73 16.41 5.79
C ILE A 109 30.69 17.72 6.59
N ALA A 110 29.52 18.12 7.10
CA ALA A 110 29.37 19.31 7.94
C ALA A 110 30.19 19.19 9.25
N GLY A 111 30.16 18.02 9.91
CA GLY A 111 30.98 17.70 11.09
C GLY A 111 32.47 17.87 10.85
N GLY A 112 32.97 17.46 9.68
CA GLY A 112 34.37 17.66 9.27
C GLY A 112 34.79 19.13 9.09
N PHE A 113 33.83 20.03 8.83
CA PHE A 113 34.08 21.48 8.78
C PHE A 113 34.10 22.11 10.17
N PHE A 114 33.23 21.66 11.08
CA PHE A 114 33.24 22.13 12.48
C PHE A 114 34.54 21.77 13.22
N GLY A 115 35.14 20.61 12.93
CA GLY A 115 36.38 20.15 13.57
C GLY A 115 37.63 20.99 13.28
N ARG A 116 37.63 21.87 12.28
CA ARG A 116 38.76 22.76 11.95
C ARG A 116 38.82 24.03 12.82
N GLY A 117 37.82 24.28 13.66
CA GLY A 117 37.84 25.30 14.73
C GLY A 117 37.88 26.76 14.29
N THR A 118 37.90 27.04 12.98
CA THR A 118 37.95 28.41 12.44
C THR A 118 36.52 28.90 12.17
N PRO A 119 36.14 30.13 12.59
CA PRO A 119 34.75 30.62 12.48
C PRO A 119 34.20 30.62 11.05
N LEU A 120 35.07 30.77 10.05
CA LEU A 120 34.70 30.72 8.64
C LEU A 120 34.25 29.31 8.18
N TRP A 121 34.89 28.26 8.69
CA TRP A 121 34.52 26.87 8.40
C TRP A 121 33.25 26.43 9.13
N ILE A 122 33.01 26.98 10.33
CA ILE A 122 31.77 26.76 11.10
C ILE A 122 30.56 27.34 10.34
N LEU A 123 30.71 28.55 9.79
CA LEU A 123 29.65 29.18 8.99
C LEU A 123 29.35 28.38 7.71
N LEU A 124 30.40 27.89 7.04
CA LEU A 124 30.27 27.01 5.86
C LEU A 124 29.59 25.67 6.20
N GLY A 125 29.97 25.05 7.32
CA GLY A 125 29.37 23.80 7.79
C GLY A 125 27.88 23.96 8.14
N LEU A 126 27.52 25.08 8.79
CA LEU A 126 26.13 25.39 9.09
C LEU A 126 25.29 25.65 7.82
N GLY A 127 25.85 26.40 6.86
CA GLY A 127 25.21 26.63 5.57
C GLY A 127 24.99 25.34 4.79
N LEU A 128 25.99 24.46 4.76
CA LEU A 128 25.90 23.16 4.11
C LEU A 128 24.86 22.25 4.77
N LEU A 129 24.78 22.25 6.10
CA LEU A 129 23.80 21.45 6.85
C LEU A 129 22.38 21.95 6.58
N LEU A 130 22.16 23.27 6.62
CA LEU A 130 20.86 23.87 6.32
C LEU A 130 20.40 23.57 4.90
N VAL A 131 21.25 23.81 3.90
CA VAL A 131 20.91 23.56 2.49
C VAL A 131 20.75 22.07 2.21
N GLY A 132 21.70 21.25 2.68
CA GLY A 132 21.70 19.80 2.48
C GLY A 132 20.50 19.11 3.11
N GLN A 133 20.15 19.47 4.36
CA GLN A 133 19.01 18.87 5.05
C GLN A 133 17.68 19.35 4.46
N THR A 134 17.58 20.62 4.04
CA THR A 134 16.38 21.14 3.37
C THR A 134 16.15 20.43 2.04
N PHE A 135 17.20 20.29 1.22
CA PHE A 135 17.11 19.60 -0.07
C PHE A 135 16.81 18.11 0.10
N ASN A 136 17.45 17.43 1.06
CA ASN A 136 17.16 16.03 1.38
C ASN A 136 15.70 15.83 1.84
N THR A 137 15.16 16.77 2.60
CA THR A 137 13.76 16.70 3.06
C THR A 137 12.78 16.89 1.90
N ILE A 138 13.06 17.84 1.00
CA ILE A 138 12.26 18.04 -0.22
C ILE A 138 12.26 16.74 -1.03
N LEU A 139 13.43 16.23 -1.43
CA LEU A 139 13.52 15.01 -2.23
C LEU A 139 12.89 13.80 -1.52
N GLY A 140 13.15 13.64 -0.22
CA GLY A 140 12.63 12.53 0.59
C GLY A 140 11.10 12.50 0.70
N VAL A 141 10.42 13.64 0.53
CA VAL A 141 8.94 13.71 0.48
C VAL A 141 8.43 13.51 -0.95
N PHE A 142 9.07 14.12 -1.95
CA PHE A 142 8.61 14.06 -3.34
C PHE A 142 8.85 12.69 -4.01
N GLU A 143 9.99 12.02 -3.76
CA GLU A 143 10.33 10.72 -4.35
C GLU A 143 9.34 9.59 -4.04
N PRO A 144 9.00 9.29 -2.77
CA PRO A 144 8.01 8.26 -2.45
C PRO A 144 6.60 8.67 -2.86
N GLY A 145 6.30 9.97 -2.98
CA GLY A 145 5.01 10.46 -3.49
C GLY A 145 4.75 10.00 -4.92
N ILE A 146 5.73 10.18 -5.82
CA ILE A 146 5.61 9.75 -7.23
C ILE A 146 5.66 8.23 -7.34
N GLN A 147 6.59 7.59 -6.63
CA GLN A 147 6.81 6.14 -6.73
C GLN A 147 5.66 5.35 -6.08
N GLY A 148 5.09 5.85 -4.99
CA GLY A 148 3.93 5.29 -4.32
C GLY A 148 2.66 5.43 -5.15
N ALA A 149 2.43 6.58 -5.79
CA ALA A 149 1.29 6.79 -6.68
C ALA A 149 1.27 5.81 -7.86
N ARG A 150 2.45 5.51 -8.44
CA ARG A 150 2.58 4.49 -9.50
C ARG A 150 2.14 3.10 -9.04
N LEU A 151 2.50 2.75 -7.81
CA LEU A 151 2.21 1.44 -7.21
C LEU A 151 0.72 1.33 -6.88
N ILE A 152 0.16 2.35 -6.21
CA ILE A 152 -1.27 2.42 -5.86
C ILE A 152 -2.12 2.38 -7.13
N PHE A 153 -1.71 3.08 -8.19
CA PHE A 153 -2.43 3.05 -9.45
C PHE A 153 -2.45 1.65 -10.07
N VAL A 154 -1.29 1.01 -10.26
CA VAL A 154 -1.24 -0.33 -10.89
C VAL A 154 -1.81 -1.44 -10.00
N GLU A 155 -1.52 -1.43 -8.70
CA GLU A 155 -1.92 -2.48 -7.76
C GLU A 155 -3.39 -2.36 -7.35
N HIS A 156 -3.94 -1.14 -7.29
CA HIS A 156 -5.35 -0.93 -6.96
C HIS A 156 -6.26 -0.98 -8.19
N PHE A 157 -5.89 -0.35 -9.32
CA PHE A 157 -6.73 -0.43 -10.53
C PHE A 157 -6.69 -1.82 -11.18
N SER A 158 -5.54 -2.50 -11.26
CA SER A 158 -5.51 -3.83 -11.88
C SER A 158 -6.29 -4.89 -11.08
N LYS A 159 -6.40 -4.73 -9.76
CA LYS A 159 -6.97 -5.73 -8.85
C LYS A 159 -8.44 -5.47 -8.49
N TYR A 160 -8.88 -4.20 -8.48
CA TYR A 160 -10.25 -3.83 -8.10
C TYR A 160 -11.06 -3.24 -9.25
N TYR A 161 -10.43 -2.80 -10.35
CA TYR A 161 -11.15 -2.30 -11.52
C TYR A 161 -11.63 -3.47 -12.38
N HIS A 162 -12.79 -4.01 -12.04
CA HIS A 162 -13.53 -4.87 -12.95
C HIS A 162 -13.99 -4.00 -14.11
N GLY A 163 -13.29 -4.09 -15.24
CA GLY A 163 -13.66 -3.46 -16.50
C GLY A 163 -14.92 -4.07 -17.09
N ASN A 164 -16.06 -3.92 -16.40
CA ASN A 164 -17.40 -4.16 -16.93
C ASN A 164 -18.51 -3.54 -16.06
N GLY A 165 -18.30 -2.34 -15.54
CA GLY A 165 -19.39 -1.54 -14.97
C GLY A 165 -20.26 -0.99 -16.09
N ARG A 166 -21.55 -1.33 -16.12
CA ARG A 166 -22.50 -0.60 -16.98
C ARG A 166 -22.56 0.84 -16.50
N GLY A 167 -22.27 1.79 -17.40
CA GLY A 167 -22.45 3.21 -17.11
C GLY A 167 -23.85 3.44 -16.55
N PHE A 168 -23.93 4.18 -15.44
CA PHE A 168 -25.21 4.50 -14.82
C PHE A 168 -26.06 5.29 -15.84
N THR A 169 -27.03 4.62 -16.45
CA THR A 169 -28.09 5.29 -17.20
C THR A 169 -29.10 5.78 -16.17
N PRO A 170 -29.21 7.11 -15.95
CA PRO A 170 -30.23 7.62 -15.04
C PRO A 170 -31.61 7.14 -15.51
N LEU A 171 -32.49 6.83 -14.55
CA LEU A 171 -33.87 6.43 -14.82
C LEU A 171 -34.57 7.56 -15.60
N ARG A 172 -34.57 7.47 -16.94
CA ARG A 172 -35.33 8.36 -17.80
C ARG A 172 -36.76 7.85 -17.86
N SER A 173 -37.62 8.41 -17.03
CA SER A 173 -39.06 8.33 -17.24
C SER A 173 -39.41 9.10 -18.50
N ASN A 174 -40.05 8.47 -19.49
CA ASN A 174 -40.70 9.20 -20.57
C ASN A 174 -41.89 9.96 -19.94
N ARG A 175 -41.69 11.24 -19.62
CA ARG A 175 -42.76 12.10 -19.12
C ARG A 175 -43.63 12.49 -20.33
N GLN A 176 -44.71 11.75 -20.54
CA GLN A 176 -45.72 12.05 -21.54
C GLN A 176 -46.78 13.08 -21.07
N TYR A 177 -46.74 13.51 -19.81
CA TYR A 177 -47.72 14.43 -19.23
C TYR A 177 -47.08 15.46 -18.30
N THR A 178 -46.10 16.20 -18.80
CA THR A 178 -45.83 17.53 -18.23
C THR A 178 -46.26 18.51 -19.30
N GLU A 179 -47.51 18.99 -19.18
CA GLU A 179 -47.88 20.24 -19.83
C GLU A 179 -46.86 21.30 -19.37
N PRO A 180 -46.28 22.07 -20.30
CA PRO A 180 -45.66 23.32 -19.90
C PRO A 180 -46.76 24.10 -19.19
N SER A 181 -46.53 24.46 -17.92
CA SER A 181 -47.41 25.36 -17.19
C SER A 181 -47.51 26.66 -17.99
N THR A 182 -48.54 26.75 -18.81
CA THR A 182 -49.03 27.98 -19.39
C THR A 182 -49.80 28.63 -18.27
N ASP A 183 -49.20 29.64 -17.63
CA ASP A 183 -49.92 30.52 -16.72
C ASP A 183 -51.11 31.16 -17.45
N PRO A 184 -52.35 31.11 -16.92
CA PRO A 184 -53.47 31.95 -17.38
C PRO A 184 -53.94 32.91 -16.27
N PRO A 185 -54.86 33.84 -16.53
CA PRO A 185 -54.89 34.91 -17.53
C PRO A 185 -55.03 36.29 -16.83
N LEU A 186 -54.46 37.38 -17.37
CA LEU A 186 -54.81 38.74 -16.91
C LEU A 186 -55.14 39.65 -18.09
N SER A 187 -56.45 39.74 -18.34
CA SER A 187 -57.23 40.91 -18.74
C SER A 187 -56.47 42.14 -19.27
N SER A 188 -56.70 42.46 -20.55
CA SER A 188 -57.11 43.80 -20.96
C SER A 188 -57.62 43.76 -22.40
N ASP A 189 -58.93 43.55 -22.55
CA ASP A 189 -59.68 44.25 -23.60
C ASP A 189 -59.78 45.71 -23.13
N PRO A 190 -59.51 46.69 -24.01
CA PRO A 190 -60.65 47.28 -24.69
C PRO A 190 -60.38 47.67 -26.15
N ALA A 191 -61.50 47.74 -26.87
CA ALA A 191 -61.81 48.65 -27.96
C ALA A 191 -61.63 48.09 -29.39
N THR A 192 -62.72 47.44 -29.83
CA THR A 192 -63.34 47.74 -31.13
C THR A 192 -63.65 49.23 -31.26
N PRO A 193 -63.69 49.74 -32.50
CA PRO A 193 -64.97 49.79 -33.23
C PRO A 193 -65.03 48.85 -34.43
#